data_AF-A0A0S6W6J6-F1
#
_entry.id   AF-A0A0S6W6J6-F1
#
_cell.length_a   1.000
_cell.length_b   1.000
_cell.length_c   1.000
_cell.angle_alpha   90.00
_cell.angle_beta   90.00
_cell.angle_gamma   90.00
#
_symmetry.space_group_name_H-M   'P 1'
#
loop_
_entity.id
_entity.type
_entity.pdbx_description
1 polymer ?
#
loop_
_entity_poly.entity_id
_entity_poly.type
_entity_poly.pdbx_seq_one_letter_code
_entity_poly.pdbx_strand_id
1 'polypeptide(L)'
;MEPLRQKLPVDISSFEKMRTEGYLYVDKTQHIYRMVTEGTFYFLSRPRRFGKSLLVSTLECLFQGRRDLFEGLWIAEQRDWDWQPHPVIFLDFNEIPGSSSEALREGLAFRLHQIADEFEVTLKAPGIEIFFLQLITSLYKKTGYPVVIVIDEYDKRIIEHLGKGQEHLEIAKGNRDVLKTFFGILKGQSISDKLRLVFLTGVSRFSKVSLFSDLNNLRDISMVESYVEMLGYTQTELEDVFAEQIENFAQKLGRTTAQVLETLAQKYNGYRFCDAPVRVYNPFSVLNAFNDLEFRDYWFESATPSFLVNLLRQEDYNLPQIEGLEVSRTIFTNFELENLWPEALLYQTGYLTIQNVQQGIYTLNYPNQEVKHAFTEALLLGLTARRSPAISSQVLKLPRYLRQEDFSEFFETMQTIFASIPYDIESQRDEAYFHTIFYLMMSASGMVEVQSSVLTSKGRIDLVVQFPEKIYIIEFKCNQSADAALRQIHEKHYTDKYRGSGKKIFLMGINFHQEQRNLEEWKVIPDQP
;
A
#
# COMPACT_ATOMS: atom_id res chain seq x y z
N MET A 1 6.04 -41.22 7.00
CA MET A 1 6.34 -39.89 7.57
C MET A 1 5.73 -38.89 6.61
N GLU A 2 4.75 -38.10 7.05
CA GLU A 2 4.36 -36.93 6.27
C GLU A 2 5.61 -36.05 6.10
N PRO A 3 5.91 -35.54 4.89
CA PRO A 3 6.99 -34.58 4.74
C PRO A 3 6.74 -33.41 5.70
N LEU A 4 7.78 -33.02 6.45
CA LEU A 4 7.71 -31.87 7.35
C LEU A 4 7.33 -30.64 6.53
N ARG A 5 6.06 -30.23 6.63
CA ARG A 5 5.53 -29.05 5.95
C ARG A 5 6.42 -27.84 6.30
N GLN A 6 7.08 -27.28 5.30
CA GLN A 6 8.02 -26.18 5.52
C GLN A 6 7.28 -24.96 6.07
N LYS A 7 7.82 -24.33 7.13
CA LYS A 7 7.12 -23.27 7.86
C LYS A 7 7.07 -21.98 7.03
N LEU A 8 5.93 -21.29 7.04
CA LEU A 8 5.75 -20.00 6.37
C LEU A 8 5.99 -18.83 7.34
N PRO A 9 6.77 -17.80 6.97
CA PRO A 9 7.10 -16.69 7.86
C PRO A 9 6.03 -15.58 7.86
N VAL A 10 4.78 -15.91 8.18
CA VAL A 10 3.65 -14.95 8.09
C VAL A 10 3.89 -13.68 8.92
N ASP A 11 4.34 -13.85 10.17
CA ASP A 11 4.55 -12.75 11.14
C ASP A 11 6.02 -12.61 11.56
N ILE A 12 6.96 -13.03 10.70
CA ILE A 12 8.39 -13.05 11.04
C ILE A 12 9.13 -12.00 10.24
N SER A 13 9.59 -10.97 10.94
CA SER A 13 10.50 -9.94 10.42
C SER A 13 11.97 -10.18 10.79
N SER A 14 12.27 -11.10 11.73
CA SER A 14 13.65 -11.44 12.08
C SER A 14 14.24 -12.41 11.07
N PHE A 15 15.29 -11.98 10.38
CA PHE A 15 16.03 -12.83 9.45
C PHE A 15 16.70 -14.00 10.18
N GLU A 16 17.33 -13.76 11.33
CA GLU A 16 17.94 -14.81 12.14
C GLU A 16 16.93 -15.89 12.53
N LYS A 17 15.76 -15.50 13.04
CA LYS A 17 14.70 -16.46 13.40
C LYS A 17 14.24 -17.25 12.17
N MET A 18 14.06 -16.56 11.05
CA MET A 18 13.63 -17.19 9.79
C MET A 18 14.61 -18.29 9.35
N ARG A 19 15.91 -18.01 9.40
CA ARG A 19 16.96 -18.96 9.00
C ARG A 19 17.16 -20.09 10.01
N THR A 20 17.20 -19.78 11.31
CA THR A 20 17.47 -20.77 12.36
C THR A 20 16.31 -21.73 12.62
N GLU A 21 15.07 -21.29 12.44
CA GLU A 21 13.88 -22.12 12.68
C GLU A 21 13.33 -22.82 11.41
N GLY A 22 14.05 -22.71 10.29
CA GLY A 22 13.75 -23.42 9.04
C GLY A 22 12.52 -22.89 8.28
N TYR A 23 12.26 -21.59 8.36
CA TYR A 23 11.20 -20.96 7.57
C TYR A 23 11.60 -20.80 6.11
N LEU A 24 10.60 -20.85 5.22
CA LEU A 24 10.81 -20.50 3.81
C LEU A 24 11.28 -19.05 3.68
N TYR A 25 12.31 -18.85 2.85
CA TYR A 25 12.87 -17.54 2.57
C TYR A 25 13.11 -17.41 1.06
N VAL A 26 12.57 -16.36 0.46
CA VAL A 26 12.86 -15.99 -0.93
C VAL A 26 14.14 -15.17 -0.92
N ASP A 27 15.18 -15.66 -1.59
CA ASP A 27 16.49 -15.04 -1.57
C ASP A 27 16.54 -13.72 -2.35
N LYS A 28 16.74 -12.61 -1.63
CA LYS A 28 16.89 -11.25 -2.20
C LYS A 28 18.33 -10.73 -2.09
N THR A 29 19.28 -11.58 -1.67
CA THR A 29 20.62 -11.14 -1.27
C THR A 29 21.46 -10.61 -2.43
N GLN A 30 21.13 -10.96 -3.68
CA GLN A 30 21.73 -10.35 -4.87
C GLN A 30 21.47 -8.83 -4.95
N HIS A 31 20.24 -8.39 -4.68
CA HIS A 31 19.92 -6.96 -4.70
C HIS A 31 20.59 -6.23 -3.52
N ILE A 32 20.68 -6.88 -2.37
CA ILE A 32 21.38 -6.36 -1.18
C ILE A 32 22.85 -6.16 -1.51
N TYR A 33 23.53 -7.18 -2.04
CA TYR A 33 24.94 -7.11 -2.41
C TYR A 33 25.24 -5.95 -3.37
N ARG A 34 24.41 -5.77 -4.41
CA ARG A 34 24.51 -4.62 -5.33
C ARG A 34 24.43 -3.29 -4.57
N MET A 35 23.45 -3.14 -3.68
CA MET A 35 23.26 -1.91 -2.91
C MET A 35 24.49 -1.58 -2.04
N VAL A 36 24.97 -2.56 -1.28
CA VAL A 36 26.02 -2.34 -0.27
C VAL A 36 27.43 -2.21 -0.86
N THR A 37 27.60 -2.51 -2.15
CA THR A 37 28.86 -2.37 -2.90
C THR A 37 28.92 -1.09 -3.74
N GLU A 38 27.77 -0.53 -4.14
CA GLU A 38 27.70 0.66 -5.00
C GLU A 38 27.80 2.00 -4.27
N GLY A 39 27.48 2.05 -2.97
CA GLY A 39 27.38 3.34 -2.27
C GLY A 39 27.15 3.21 -0.77
N THR A 40 26.91 4.36 -0.12
CA THR A 40 26.79 4.47 1.33
C THR A 40 25.39 4.87 1.79
N PHE A 41 24.70 5.79 1.12
CA PHE A 41 23.42 6.34 1.58
C PHE A 41 22.27 5.90 0.69
N TYR A 42 21.35 5.10 1.24
CA TYR A 42 20.24 4.53 0.51
C TYR A 42 18.90 4.76 1.21
N PHE A 43 17.89 4.99 0.38
CA PHE A 43 16.50 5.10 0.81
C PHE A 43 15.62 4.19 -0.03
N LEU A 44 14.74 3.42 0.62
CA LEU A 44 13.76 2.58 -0.03
C LEU A 44 12.38 2.75 0.62
N SER A 45 11.43 3.35 -0.10
CA SER A 45 10.01 3.35 0.26
C SER A 45 9.29 2.18 -0.38
N ARG A 46 8.50 1.46 0.43
CA ARG A 46 7.51 0.50 -0.05
C ARG A 46 6.26 0.55 0.84
N PRO A 47 5.08 0.17 0.31
CA PRO A 47 3.89 0.01 1.12
C PRO A 47 4.13 -0.88 2.35
N ARG A 48 3.22 -0.81 3.33
CA ARG A 48 3.28 -1.71 4.48
C ARG A 48 3.27 -3.17 4.03
N ARG A 49 3.84 -4.06 4.86
CA ARG A 49 3.78 -5.53 4.65
C ARG A 49 4.48 -6.03 3.38
N PHE A 50 5.43 -5.26 2.85
CA PHE A 50 6.28 -5.65 1.71
C PHE A 50 7.61 -6.33 2.10
N GLY A 51 7.86 -6.54 3.39
CA GLY A 51 9.12 -7.14 3.87
C GLY A 51 10.24 -6.14 4.18
N LYS A 52 9.92 -4.85 4.38
CA LYS A 52 10.90 -3.81 4.75
C LYS A 52 11.68 -4.17 6.03
N SER A 53 10.98 -4.52 7.10
CA SER A 53 11.61 -4.90 8.37
C SER A 53 12.44 -6.18 8.26
N LEU A 54 12.04 -7.13 7.40
CA LEU A 54 12.85 -8.31 7.08
C LEU A 54 14.14 -7.93 6.37
N LEU A 55 14.08 -7.01 5.40
CA LEU A 55 15.28 -6.47 4.73
C LEU A 55 16.20 -5.77 5.75
N VAL A 56 15.65 -4.99 6.67
CA VAL A 56 16.42 -4.34 7.74
C VAL A 56 17.13 -5.36 8.63
N SER A 57 16.42 -6.40 9.10
CA SER A 57 17.03 -7.48 9.88
C SER A 57 18.07 -8.27 9.06
N THR A 58 17.86 -8.45 7.76
CA THR A 58 18.83 -9.09 6.86
C THR A 58 20.10 -8.26 6.75
N LEU A 59 19.99 -6.93 6.60
CA LEU A 59 21.14 -6.03 6.56
C LEU A 59 21.91 -6.05 7.89
N GLU A 60 21.21 -6.02 9.02
CA GLU A 60 21.82 -6.13 10.34
C GLU A 60 22.66 -7.41 10.46
N CYS A 61 22.06 -8.58 10.17
CA CYS A 61 22.76 -9.87 10.21
C CYS A 61 23.96 -9.91 9.26
N LEU A 62 23.81 -9.33 8.05
CA LEU A 62 24.87 -9.27 7.05
C LEU A 62 26.09 -8.51 7.58
N PHE A 63 25.88 -7.33 8.16
CA PHE A 63 26.96 -6.49 8.67
C PHE A 63 27.49 -6.89 10.05
N GLN A 64 26.74 -7.68 10.81
CA GLN A 64 27.26 -8.37 11.99
C GLN A 64 28.20 -9.55 11.61
N GLY A 65 28.37 -9.85 10.33
CA GLY A 65 29.26 -10.92 9.85
C GLY A 65 28.71 -12.33 10.09
N ARG A 66 27.39 -12.47 10.27
CA ARG A 66 26.71 -13.74 10.56
C ARG A 66 26.58 -14.66 9.35
N ARG A 67 27.72 -15.07 8.78
CA ARG A 67 27.79 -15.92 7.56
C ARG A 67 26.97 -17.20 7.68
N ASP A 68 26.88 -17.76 8.89
CA ASP A 68 26.07 -18.93 9.23
C ASP A 68 24.60 -18.79 8.79
N LEU A 69 24.03 -17.58 8.88
CA LEU A 69 22.63 -17.33 8.50
C LEU A 69 22.42 -17.27 6.98
N PHE A 70 23.49 -17.00 6.22
CA PHE A 70 23.43 -16.82 4.76
C PHE A 70 23.80 -18.07 3.97
N GLU A 71 24.12 -19.19 4.64
CA GLU A 71 24.39 -20.46 3.95
C GLU A 71 23.23 -20.85 3.03
N GLY A 72 23.56 -21.21 1.79
CA GLY A 72 22.60 -21.53 0.74
C GLY A 72 21.92 -20.32 0.07
N LEU A 73 22.34 -19.09 0.38
CA LEU A 73 21.90 -17.87 -0.30
C LEU A 73 22.98 -17.35 -1.26
N TRP A 74 22.55 -16.62 -2.29
CA TRP A 74 23.37 -16.08 -3.38
C TRP A 74 24.58 -15.29 -2.88
N ILE A 75 24.41 -14.47 -1.82
CA ILE A 75 25.52 -13.66 -1.28
C ILE A 75 26.62 -14.49 -0.63
N ALA A 76 26.30 -15.67 -0.07
CA ALA A 76 27.30 -16.53 0.55
C ALA A 76 28.23 -17.21 -0.47
N GLU A 77 27.83 -17.23 -1.74
CA GLU A 77 28.62 -17.73 -2.86
C GLU A 77 29.60 -16.67 -3.41
N GLN A 78 29.42 -15.40 -3.04
CA GLN A 78 30.28 -14.30 -3.49
C GLN A 78 31.60 -14.30 -2.72
N ARG A 79 32.71 -14.58 -3.41
CA ARG A 79 34.03 -14.74 -2.80
C ARG A 79 34.68 -13.42 -2.36
N ASP A 80 34.22 -12.31 -2.91
CA ASP A 80 34.72 -10.98 -2.66
C ASP A 80 33.95 -10.23 -1.56
N TRP A 81 32.87 -10.83 -1.04
CA TRP A 81 32.18 -10.29 0.12
C TRP A 81 33.01 -10.51 1.40
N ASP A 82 33.33 -9.41 2.08
CA ASP A 82 33.99 -9.43 3.36
C ASP A 82 32.98 -9.61 4.50
N TRP A 83 33.12 -10.71 5.25
CA TRP A 83 32.28 -11.03 6.40
C TRP A 83 32.78 -10.38 7.71
N GLN A 84 33.72 -9.45 7.63
CA GLN A 84 34.20 -8.66 8.77
C GLN A 84 33.03 -7.93 9.47
N PRO A 85 32.80 -8.17 10.78
CA PRO A 85 31.75 -7.49 11.51
C PRO A 85 31.98 -5.97 11.61
N HIS A 86 30.90 -5.23 11.39
CA HIS A 86 30.78 -3.79 11.58
C HIS A 86 29.85 -3.48 12.75
N PRO A 87 30.08 -2.40 13.52
CA PRO A 87 29.09 -1.93 14.50
C PRO A 87 27.82 -1.46 13.78
N VAL A 88 26.67 -1.99 14.18
CA VAL A 88 25.36 -1.66 13.60
C VAL A 88 24.55 -0.83 14.60
N ILE A 89 24.08 0.34 14.17
CA ILE A 89 23.08 1.15 14.87
C ILE A 89 21.73 0.88 14.19
N PHE A 90 20.82 0.20 14.90
CA PHE A 90 19.46 -0.03 14.44
C PHE A 90 18.48 0.90 15.17
N LEU A 91 17.69 1.66 14.40
CA LEU A 91 16.64 2.53 14.93
C LEU A 91 15.28 2.10 14.35
N ASP A 92 14.46 1.45 15.17
CA ASP A 92 13.06 1.20 14.87
C ASP A 92 12.18 2.34 15.39
N PHE A 93 11.63 3.13 14.48
CA PHE A 93 10.72 4.21 14.84
C PHE A 93 9.37 3.71 15.37
N ASN A 94 9.06 2.41 15.31
CA ASN A 94 7.90 1.85 16.00
C ASN A 94 8.01 1.96 17.53
N GLU A 95 9.22 1.89 18.07
CA GLU A 95 9.51 1.88 19.51
C GLU A 95 9.80 3.29 20.07
N ILE A 96 9.87 4.30 19.21
CA ILE A 96 10.16 5.69 19.58
C ILE A 96 8.84 6.45 19.71
N PRO A 97 8.54 7.09 20.87
CA PRO A 97 7.35 7.93 20.99
C PRO A 97 7.42 9.14 20.06
N GLY A 98 6.27 9.59 19.56
CA GLY A 98 6.18 10.75 18.66
C GLY A 98 4.96 11.62 18.89
N SER A 99 4.27 11.48 20.02
CA SER A 99 3.05 12.23 20.32
C SER A 99 3.24 13.75 20.36
N SER A 100 4.48 14.22 20.53
CA SER A 100 4.92 15.60 20.37
C SER A 100 6.40 15.63 19.97
N SER A 101 6.87 16.78 19.50
CA SER A 101 8.30 17.00 19.18
C SER A 101 9.22 16.76 20.39
N GLU A 102 8.74 17.00 21.61
CA GLU A 102 9.51 16.76 22.83
C GLU A 102 9.59 15.27 23.15
N ALA A 103 8.45 14.57 23.10
CA ALA A 103 8.42 13.12 23.27
C ALA A 103 9.33 12.42 22.25
N LEU A 104 9.38 12.91 21.01
CA LEU A 104 10.29 12.39 19.98
C LEU A 104 11.77 12.60 20.35
N ARG A 105 12.14 13.77 20.88
CA ARG A 105 13.52 14.03 21.33
C ARG A 105 13.91 13.13 22.48
N GLU A 106 13.05 13.00 23.49
CA GLU A 106 13.27 12.13 24.65
C GLU A 106 13.39 10.66 24.22
N GLY A 107 12.51 10.21 23.33
CA GLY A 107 12.53 8.87 22.75
C GLY A 107 13.81 8.57 21.99
N LEU A 108 14.25 9.47 21.12
CA LEU A 108 15.52 9.34 20.40
C LEU A 108 16.72 9.30 21.36
N ALA A 109 16.77 10.21 22.33
CA ALA A 109 17.83 10.22 23.33
C ALA A 109 17.91 8.89 24.09
N PHE A 110 16.75 8.38 24.55
CA PHE A 110 16.66 7.11 25.24
C PHE A 110 17.21 5.96 24.38
N ARG A 111 16.79 5.84 23.12
CA ARG A 111 17.27 4.79 22.20
C ARG A 111 18.77 4.89 21.94
N LEU A 112 19.31 6.08 21.76
CA LEU A 112 20.76 6.27 21.56
C LEU A 112 21.55 5.83 22.79
N HIS A 113 21.05 6.11 24.00
CA HIS A 113 21.65 5.64 25.24
C HIS A 113 21.59 4.12 25.37
N GLN A 114 20.46 3.48 25.04
CA GLN A 114 20.36 2.01 25.04
C GLN A 114 21.40 1.37 24.11
N ILE A 115 21.54 1.86 22.88
CA ILE A 115 22.54 1.36 21.93
C ILE A 115 23.96 1.64 22.45
N ALA A 116 24.20 2.82 23.04
CA ALA A 116 25.50 3.13 23.61
C ALA A 116 25.87 2.14 24.75
N ASP A 117 24.91 1.79 25.60
CA ASP A 117 25.09 0.83 26.70
C ASP A 117 25.37 -0.58 26.17
N GLU A 118 24.68 -1.04 25.11
CA GLU A 118 24.94 -2.33 24.44
C GLU A 118 26.38 -2.44 23.93
N PHE A 119 26.95 -1.32 23.45
CA PHE A 119 28.34 -1.24 23.02
C PHE A 119 29.30 -0.74 24.11
N GLU A 120 28.84 -0.58 25.35
CA GLU A 120 29.61 -0.06 26.50
C GLU A 120 30.34 1.26 26.19
N VAL A 121 29.61 2.21 25.60
CA VAL A 121 30.07 3.55 25.25
C VAL A 121 29.29 4.58 26.05
N THR A 122 29.95 5.63 26.53
CA THR A 122 29.28 6.72 27.26
C THR A 122 29.02 7.93 26.37
N LEU A 123 27.76 8.36 26.29
CA LEU A 123 27.37 9.64 25.69
C LEU A 123 27.34 10.72 26.79
N LYS A 124 28.04 11.84 26.58
CA LYS A 124 28.33 12.82 27.66
C LYS A 124 27.73 14.19 27.45
N ALA A 125 27.56 14.63 26.20
CA ALA A 125 27.13 15.99 25.90
C ALA A 125 25.65 16.02 25.49
N PRO A 126 24.82 16.90 26.08
CA PRO A 126 23.37 16.89 25.86
C PRO A 126 22.99 17.29 24.43
N GLY A 127 21.87 16.75 23.95
CA GLY A 127 21.32 17.00 22.62
C GLY A 127 21.33 15.75 21.75
N ILE A 128 20.20 15.43 21.13
CA ILE A 128 20.03 14.17 20.36
C ILE A 128 21.01 14.07 19.18
N GLU A 129 21.34 15.20 18.57
CA GLU A 129 22.29 15.34 17.47
C GLU A 129 23.71 15.01 17.95
N ILE A 130 24.06 15.53 19.13
CA ILE A 130 25.39 15.35 19.73
C ILE A 130 25.54 13.93 20.25
N PHE A 131 24.49 13.37 20.86
CA PHE A 131 24.44 11.97 21.24
C PHE A 131 24.65 11.05 20.05
N PHE A 132 23.97 11.29 18.92
CA PHE A 132 24.11 10.46 17.73
C PHE A 132 25.51 10.55 17.12
N LEU A 133 26.06 11.76 17.04
CA LEU A 133 27.44 12.00 16.60
C LEU A 133 28.46 11.30 17.51
N GLN A 134 28.29 11.39 18.82
CA GLN A 134 29.17 10.75 19.81
C GLN A 134 29.08 9.23 19.72
N LEU A 135 27.89 8.68 19.50
CA LEU A 135 27.69 7.25 19.33
C LEU A 135 28.48 6.75 18.11
N ILE A 136 28.26 7.32 16.93
CA ILE A 136 28.95 6.93 15.68
C ILE A 136 30.47 7.00 15.85
N THR A 137 30.98 8.14 16.36
CA THR A 137 32.44 8.35 16.49
C THR A 137 33.06 7.42 17.53
N SER A 138 32.35 7.13 18.62
CA SER A 138 32.84 6.23 19.68
C SER A 138 32.81 4.77 19.24
N LEU A 139 31.79 4.33 18.51
CA LEU A 139 31.72 2.98 17.94
C LEU A 139 32.86 2.74 16.94
N TYR A 140 33.11 3.70 16.04
CA TYR A 140 34.24 3.65 15.13
C TYR A 140 35.58 3.58 15.89
N LYS A 141 35.76 4.41 16.92
CA LYS A 141 36.98 4.42 17.73
C LYS A 141 37.18 3.12 18.52
N LYS A 142 36.10 2.51 19.04
CA LYS A 142 36.15 1.27 19.82
C LYS A 142 36.43 0.05 18.94
N THR A 143 35.79 -0.03 17.77
CA THR A 143 35.85 -1.22 16.91
C THR A 143 36.94 -1.13 15.83
N GLY A 144 37.31 0.08 15.41
CA GLY A 144 38.18 0.32 14.26
C GLY A 144 37.50 0.16 12.90
N TYR A 145 36.19 -0.18 12.87
CA TYR A 145 35.45 -0.44 11.65
C TYR A 145 34.35 0.61 11.42
N PRO A 146 34.10 1.03 10.16
CA PRO A 146 33.03 1.97 9.84
C PRO A 146 31.65 1.45 10.27
N VAL A 147 30.80 2.35 10.76
CA VAL A 147 29.48 2.07 11.36
C VAL A 147 28.42 1.89 10.29
N VAL A 148 27.51 0.95 10.51
CA VAL A 148 26.32 0.74 9.70
C VAL A 148 25.12 1.31 10.44
N ILE A 149 24.28 2.07 9.75
CA ILE A 149 23.07 2.66 10.32
C ILE A 149 21.88 2.15 9.52
N VAL A 150 20.94 1.51 10.19
CA VAL A 150 19.71 1.01 9.58
C VAL A 150 18.52 1.57 10.33
N ILE A 151 17.60 2.20 9.60
CA ILE A 151 16.45 2.91 10.16
C ILE A 151 15.16 2.36 9.53
N ASP A 152 14.27 1.82 10.36
CA ASP A 152 12.96 1.33 9.94
C ASP A 152 11.82 2.29 10.36
N GLU A 153 10.77 2.35 9.53
CA GLU A 153 9.58 3.19 9.67
C GLU A 153 9.87 4.65 10.05
N TYR A 154 10.92 5.24 9.45
CA TYR A 154 11.43 6.59 9.77
C TYR A 154 10.35 7.70 9.73
N ASP A 155 9.30 7.50 8.94
CA ASP A 155 8.18 8.42 8.68
C ASP A 155 7.00 8.22 9.64
N LYS A 156 6.99 7.18 10.47
CA LYS A 156 5.86 6.83 11.33
C LYS A 156 5.39 7.98 12.21
N ARG A 157 6.35 8.72 12.81
CA ARG A 157 6.10 9.85 13.72
C ARG A 157 5.56 11.10 13.03
N ILE A 158 5.57 11.12 11.70
CA ILE A 158 4.93 12.16 10.89
C ILE A 158 3.54 11.68 10.47
N ILE A 159 3.46 10.49 9.86
CA ILE A 159 2.22 9.93 9.29
C ILE A 159 1.12 9.78 10.34
N GLU A 160 1.45 9.39 11.57
CA GLU A 160 0.45 9.14 12.61
C GLU A 160 -0.33 10.39 13.04
N HIS A 161 0.13 11.59 12.66
CA HIS A 161 -0.52 12.87 12.96
C HIS A 161 -1.30 13.45 11.78
N LEU A 162 -1.16 12.91 10.57
CA LEU A 162 -1.83 13.47 9.40
C LEU A 162 -3.34 13.14 9.42
N GLY A 163 -4.15 14.01 8.80
CA GLY A 163 -5.61 13.85 8.70
C GLY A 163 -6.35 13.87 10.05
N LYS A 164 -5.76 14.51 11.08
CA LYS A 164 -6.35 14.64 12.43
C LYS A 164 -6.61 16.10 12.85
N GLY A 165 -6.61 17.02 11.87
CA GLY A 165 -6.84 18.45 12.10
C GLY A 165 -5.55 19.25 12.31
N GLN A 166 -5.70 20.57 12.46
CA GLN A 166 -4.57 21.51 12.43
C GLN A 166 -3.56 21.30 13.57
N GLU A 167 -4.03 21.01 14.79
CA GLU A 167 -3.14 20.78 15.94
C GLU A 167 -2.18 19.61 15.70
N HIS A 168 -2.69 18.49 15.19
CA HIS A 168 -1.86 17.36 14.84
C HIS A 168 -0.95 17.65 13.65
N LEU A 169 -1.39 18.44 12.67
CA LEU A 169 -0.51 18.86 11.56
C LEU A 169 0.71 19.65 12.07
N GLU A 170 0.55 20.49 13.08
CA GLU A 170 1.69 21.20 13.70
C GLU A 170 2.63 20.24 14.45
N ILE A 171 2.10 19.17 15.07
CA ILE A 171 2.95 18.11 15.64
C ILE A 171 3.73 17.39 14.53
N ALA A 172 3.08 17.07 13.40
CA ALA A 172 3.75 16.41 12.27
C ALA A 172 4.91 17.27 11.73
N LYS A 173 4.71 18.59 11.59
CA LYS A 173 5.76 19.54 11.20
C LYS A 173 6.87 19.63 12.24
N GLY A 174 6.52 19.72 13.52
CA GLY A 174 7.49 19.75 14.61
C GLY A 174 8.36 18.48 14.67
N ASN A 175 7.75 17.31 14.50
CA ASN A 175 8.45 16.03 14.42
C ASN A 175 9.35 15.97 13.19
N ARG A 176 8.88 16.43 12.03
CA ARG A 176 9.71 16.55 10.82
C ARG A 176 10.95 17.41 11.11
N ASP A 177 10.81 18.56 11.75
CA ASP A 177 11.93 19.46 11.99
C ASP A 177 12.96 18.87 12.99
N VAL A 178 12.49 18.09 13.97
CA VAL A 178 13.37 17.28 14.85
C VAL A 178 14.18 16.28 14.01
N LEU A 179 13.51 15.49 13.16
CA LEU A 179 14.17 14.48 12.34
C LEU A 179 15.15 15.07 11.33
N LYS A 180 14.82 16.24 10.77
CA LYS A 180 15.70 16.96 9.85
C LYS A 180 17.03 17.28 10.53
N THR A 181 16.96 17.82 11.74
CA THR A 181 18.13 18.19 12.53
C THR A 181 18.92 16.95 12.96
N PHE A 182 18.20 15.91 13.42
CA PHE A 182 18.76 14.63 13.84
C PHE A 182 19.56 13.94 12.72
N PHE A 183 18.98 13.78 11.53
CA PHE A 183 19.66 13.15 10.40
C PHE A 183 20.67 14.08 9.71
N GLY A 184 20.55 15.39 9.89
CA GLY A 184 21.47 16.38 9.33
C GLY A 184 22.93 16.17 9.75
N ILE A 185 23.17 15.59 10.93
CA ILE A 185 24.52 15.28 11.41
C ILE A 185 25.26 14.30 10.49
N LEU A 186 24.53 13.45 9.76
CA LEU A 186 25.10 12.42 8.88
C LEU A 186 25.91 12.97 7.71
N LYS A 187 25.81 14.28 7.45
CA LYS A 187 26.68 14.99 6.48
C LYS A 187 28.06 15.34 7.00
N GLY A 188 28.25 15.35 8.31
CA GLY A 188 29.46 15.89 8.92
C GLY A 188 30.70 15.25 8.31
N GLN A 189 31.64 16.06 7.83
CA GLN A 189 32.94 15.55 7.35
C GLN A 189 33.66 14.72 8.42
N SER A 190 33.38 15.01 9.69
CA SER A 190 33.89 14.26 10.84
C SER A 190 33.36 12.83 10.94
N ILE A 191 32.33 12.44 10.18
CA ILE A 191 31.77 11.08 10.21
C ILE A 191 31.65 10.41 8.85
N SER A 192 31.82 11.12 7.73
CA SER A 192 31.65 10.53 6.40
C SER A 192 32.58 9.34 6.13
N ASP A 193 33.80 9.36 6.69
CA ASP A 193 34.79 8.28 6.64
C ASP A 193 34.52 7.14 7.63
N LYS A 194 33.55 7.33 8.54
CA LYS A 194 33.20 6.40 9.62
C LYS A 194 31.90 5.66 9.35
N LEU A 195 31.31 5.81 8.17
CA LEU A 195 30.04 5.16 7.80
C LEU A 195 30.27 4.14 6.70
N ARG A 196 29.87 2.89 6.94
CA ARG A 196 29.88 1.81 5.94
C ARG A 196 28.63 1.84 5.07
N LEU A 197 27.48 2.07 5.70
CA LEU A 197 26.15 2.10 5.09
C LEU A 197 25.20 2.91 5.99
N VAL A 198 24.33 3.69 5.37
CA VAL A 198 23.16 4.33 5.98
C VAL A 198 21.95 3.96 5.13
N PHE A 199 21.07 3.13 5.67
CA PHE A 199 19.85 2.68 5.00
C PHE A 199 18.61 3.15 5.76
N LEU A 200 17.68 3.76 5.04
CA LEU A 200 16.41 4.22 5.59
C LEU A 200 15.25 3.60 4.81
N THR A 201 14.24 3.14 5.53
CA THR A 201 13.02 2.60 4.92
C THR A 201 11.76 3.04 5.66
N GLY A 202 10.67 3.15 4.92
CA GLY A 202 9.38 3.61 5.39
C GLY A 202 8.32 3.48 4.31
N VAL A 203 7.13 4.02 4.54
CA VAL A 203 6.01 3.93 3.59
C VAL A 203 6.06 5.05 2.56
N SER A 204 6.47 6.23 2.99
CA SER A 204 6.29 7.48 2.26
C SER A 204 7.61 8.18 1.95
N ARG A 205 7.52 9.22 1.12
CA ARG A 205 8.67 10.07 0.74
C ARG A 205 8.57 11.50 1.26
N PHE A 206 7.76 11.79 2.30
CA PHE A 206 7.58 13.13 2.91
C PHE A 206 8.90 13.87 3.24
N SER A 207 10.01 13.14 3.22
CA SER A 207 11.28 13.48 3.80
C SER A 207 12.39 13.78 2.83
N LYS A 208 12.31 13.36 1.57
CA LYS A 208 13.47 13.50 0.68
C LYS A 208 13.82 14.97 0.42
N VAL A 209 12.81 15.83 0.30
CA VAL A 209 12.99 17.28 0.06
C VAL A 209 13.02 18.08 1.36
N SER A 210 12.51 17.56 2.49
CA SER A 210 12.38 18.31 3.74
C SER A 210 13.33 17.84 4.86
N LEU A 211 13.47 16.52 5.08
CA LEU A 211 14.37 15.91 6.08
C LEU A 211 15.78 15.69 5.51
N PHE A 212 15.86 15.38 4.22
CA PHE A 212 17.06 14.90 3.55
C PHE A 212 17.48 15.76 2.35
N SER A 213 16.84 16.90 2.09
CA SER A 213 17.37 17.91 1.14
C SER A 213 18.79 18.30 1.50
N ASP A 214 19.04 18.20 2.78
CA ASP A 214 20.32 18.36 3.39
C ASP A 214 21.29 17.19 3.03
N LEU A 215 20.85 15.93 2.99
CA LEU A 215 21.68 14.77 2.61
C LEU A 215 21.82 14.65 1.08
N ASN A 216 22.68 15.47 0.48
CA ASN A 216 22.91 15.50 -0.98
C ASN A 216 23.28 14.15 -1.63
N ASN A 217 23.69 13.14 -0.85
CA ASN A 217 24.12 11.83 -1.34
C ASN A 217 23.08 10.71 -1.14
N LEU A 218 21.89 11.01 -0.62
CA LEU A 218 20.87 9.98 -0.37
C LEU A 218 20.25 9.47 -1.69
N ARG A 219 20.62 8.23 -2.07
CA ARG A 219 20.10 7.58 -3.27
C ARG A 219 18.76 6.90 -2.97
N ASP A 220 17.69 7.45 -3.53
CA ASP A 220 16.36 6.83 -3.51
C ASP A 220 16.29 5.73 -4.57
N ILE A 221 16.25 4.48 -4.11
CA ILE A 221 16.18 3.28 -4.96
C ILE A 221 14.75 2.79 -5.19
N SER A 222 13.74 3.51 -4.70
CA SER A 222 12.35 3.06 -4.70
C SER A 222 11.76 2.85 -6.10
N MET A 223 12.21 3.60 -7.10
CA MET A 223 11.77 3.46 -8.51
C MET A 223 12.91 3.05 -9.43
N VAL A 224 14.04 2.61 -8.88
CA VAL A 224 15.17 2.17 -9.68
C VAL A 224 14.93 0.71 -10.07
N GLU A 225 14.86 0.44 -11.37
CA GLU A 225 14.53 -0.86 -11.96
C GLU A 225 15.32 -2.03 -11.32
N SER A 226 16.62 -1.84 -11.11
CA SER A 226 17.54 -2.82 -10.52
C SER A 226 17.22 -3.25 -9.08
N TYR A 227 16.30 -2.56 -8.42
CA TYR A 227 15.88 -2.78 -7.02
C TYR A 227 14.37 -3.00 -6.89
N VAL A 228 13.60 -3.06 -7.99
CA VAL A 228 12.14 -3.24 -7.94
C VAL A 228 11.76 -4.54 -7.24
N GLU A 229 12.47 -5.62 -7.57
CA GLU A 229 12.25 -6.96 -7.06
C GLU A 229 12.89 -7.21 -5.68
N MET A 230 13.61 -6.23 -5.11
CA MET A 230 14.22 -6.37 -3.78
C MET A 230 13.19 -6.66 -2.67
N LEU A 231 11.95 -6.23 -2.86
CA LEU A 231 10.82 -6.44 -1.95
C LEU A 231 9.59 -6.87 -2.75
N GLY A 232 8.76 -7.75 -2.17
CA GLY A 232 7.71 -8.45 -2.91
C GLY A 232 8.18 -9.77 -3.52
N TYR A 233 7.25 -10.55 -4.04
CA TYR A 233 7.56 -11.78 -4.79
C TYR A 233 7.26 -11.57 -6.28
N THR A 234 8.15 -11.99 -7.16
CA THR A 234 7.84 -12.09 -8.59
C THR A 234 7.00 -13.34 -8.87
N GLN A 235 6.46 -13.45 -10.09
CA GLN A 235 5.78 -14.67 -10.52
C GLN A 235 6.71 -15.89 -10.42
N THR A 236 7.94 -15.75 -10.91
CA THR A 236 8.94 -16.82 -10.93
C THR A 236 9.29 -17.26 -9.51
N GLU A 237 9.55 -16.31 -8.60
CA GLU A 237 9.83 -16.65 -7.20
C GLU A 237 8.65 -17.32 -6.50
N LEU A 238 7.42 -16.91 -6.85
CA LEU A 238 6.21 -17.54 -6.33
C LEU A 238 6.14 -19.01 -6.74
N GLU A 239 6.37 -19.29 -8.03
CA GLU A 239 6.31 -20.65 -8.59
C GLU A 239 7.47 -21.53 -8.09
N ASP A 240 8.69 -20.99 -8.02
CA ASP A 240 9.89 -21.75 -7.65
C ASP A 240 9.95 -22.05 -6.15
N VAL A 241 9.66 -21.07 -5.30
CA VAL A 241 9.85 -21.19 -3.85
C VAL A 241 8.61 -21.78 -3.16
N PHE A 242 7.42 -21.55 -3.71
CA PHE A 242 6.15 -21.97 -3.08
C PHE A 242 5.42 -23.08 -3.85
N ALA A 243 6.11 -23.84 -4.70
CA ALA A 243 5.52 -24.93 -5.51
C ALA A 243 4.67 -25.89 -4.66
N GLU A 244 5.20 -26.37 -3.53
CA GLU A 244 4.49 -27.29 -2.63
C GLU A 244 3.22 -26.65 -2.03
N GLN A 245 3.30 -25.37 -1.64
CA GLN A 245 2.17 -24.63 -1.09
C GLN A 245 1.08 -24.40 -2.15
N ILE A 246 1.46 -24.11 -3.39
CA ILE A 246 0.54 -23.97 -4.52
C ILE A 246 -0.17 -25.29 -4.79
N GLU A 247 0.55 -26.42 -4.82
CA GLU A 247 -0.03 -27.75 -5.01
C GLU A 247 -1.01 -28.13 -3.90
N ASN A 248 -0.62 -27.92 -2.64
CA ASN A 248 -1.47 -28.18 -1.48
C ASN A 248 -2.74 -27.31 -1.51
N PHE A 249 -2.62 -26.04 -1.90
CA PHE A 249 -3.74 -25.13 -2.02
C PHE A 249 -4.69 -25.56 -3.15
N ALA A 250 -4.14 -25.97 -4.30
CA ALA A 250 -4.90 -26.51 -5.42
C ALA A 250 -5.69 -27.77 -5.04
N GLN A 251 -5.04 -28.71 -4.32
CA GLN A 251 -5.68 -29.92 -3.81
C GLN A 251 -6.84 -29.61 -2.86
N LYS A 252 -6.64 -28.72 -1.88
CA LYS A 252 -7.70 -28.33 -0.92
C LYS A 252 -8.92 -27.75 -1.63
N LEU A 253 -8.71 -26.95 -2.69
CA LEU A 253 -9.79 -26.31 -3.42
C LEU A 253 -10.41 -27.19 -4.52
N GLY A 254 -9.84 -28.36 -4.82
CA GLY A 254 -10.24 -29.16 -5.98
C GLY A 254 -10.03 -28.42 -7.31
N ARG A 255 -9.01 -27.57 -7.38
CA ARG A 255 -8.65 -26.76 -8.56
C ARG A 255 -7.30 -27.18 -9.11
N THR A 256 -6.99 -26.75 -10.33
CA THR A 256 -5.65 -26.88 -10.90
C THR A 256 -4.70 -25.83 -10.31
N THR A 257 -3.39 -26.10 -10.32
CA THR A 257 -2.36 -25.13 -9.92
C THR A 257 -2.44 -23.84 -10.74
N ALA A 258 -2.71 -23.94 -12.04
CA ALA A 258 -2.92 -22.79 -12.92
C ALA A 258 -4.07 -21.89 -12.46
N GLN A 259 -5.21 -22.47 -12.05
CA GLN A 259 -6.35 -21.69 -11.53
C GLN A 259 -6.04 -21.03 -10.18
N VAL A 260 -5.25 -21.69 -9.32
CA VAL A 260 -4.79 -21.10 -8.06
C VAL A 260 -3.85 -19.92 -8.34
N LEU A 261 -2.87 -20.08 -9.23
CA LEU A 261 -1.95 -19.02 -9.63
C LEU A 261 -2.68 -17.82 -10.26
N GLU A 262 -3.67 -18.07 -11.13
CA GLU A 262 -4.52 -17.02 -11.68
C GLU A 262 -5.27 -16.26 -10.58
N THR A 263 -5.85 -16.98 -9.62
CA THR A 263 -6.57 -16.35 -8.51
C THR A 263 -5.61 -15.58 -7.58
N LEU A 264 -4.42 -16.11 -7.28
CA LEU A 264 -3.37 -15.41 -6.54
C LEU A 264 -2.96 -14.13 -7.26
N ALA A 265 -2.81 -14.16 -8.60
CA ALA A 265 -2.44 -13.00 -9.39
C ALA A 265 -3.52 -11.90 -9.30
N GLN A 266 -4.80 -12.28 -9.45
CA GLN A 266 -5.93 -11.34 -9.38
C GLN A 266 -6.11 -10.74 -7.97
N LYS A 267 -5.84 -11.52 -6.92
CA LYS A 267 -6.02 -11.11 -5.52
C LYS A 267 -4.83 -10.35 -4.95
N TYR A 268 -3.59 -10.75 -5.25
CA TYR A 268 -2.41 -10.31 -4.47
C TYR A 268 -1.23 -9.78 -5.31
N ASN A 269 -1.25 -9.89 -6.64
CA ASN A 269 -0.23 -9.30 -7.53
C ASN A 269 -0.62 -7.87 -7.94
N GLY A 270 0.19 -7.22 -8.77
CA GLY A 270 -0.18 -5.99 -9.48
C GLY A 270 0.70 -4.79 -9.15
N TYR A 271 1.49 -4.85 -8.08
CA TYR A 271 2.31 -3.72 -7.65
C TYR A 271 3.49 -3.51 -8.60
N ARG A 272 3.49 -2.36 -9.27
CA ARG A 272 4.56 -1.86 -10.13
C ARG A 272 5.10 -0.55 -9.58
N PHE A 273 6.41 -0.49 -9.38
CA PHE A 273 7.07 0.63 -8.70
C PHE A 273 7.91 1.53 -9.62
N CYS A 274 8.06 1.18 -10.90
CA CYS A 274 8.83 1.97 -11.86
C CYS A 274 8.27 1.84 -13.30
N ASP A 275 8.97 2.46 -14.25
CA ASP A 275 8.63 2.47 -15.67
C ASP A 275 8.77 1.08 -16.31
N ALA A 276 9.59 0.18 -15.76
CA ALA A 276 9.66 -1.20 -16.24
C ALA A 276 8.36 -1.97 -15.92
N PRO A 277 7.88 -2.86 -16.78
CA PRO A 277 6.62 -3.59 -16.60
C PRO A 277 6.74 -4.76 -15.60
N VAL A 278 7.58 -4.62 -14.58
CA VAL A 278 7.75 -5.63 -13.52
C VAL A 278 6.68 -5.42 -12.45
N ARG A 279 5.99 -6.51 -12.11
CA ARG A 279 4.97 -6.55 -11.06
C ARG A 279 5.36 -7.56 -9.99
N VAL A 280 5.06 -7.22 -8.75
CA VAL A 280 5.30 -8.10 -7.61
C VAL A 280 4.04 -8.31 -6.80
N TYR A 281 3.96 -9.47 -6.18
CA TYR A 281 2.98 -9.85 -5.19
C TYR A 281 3.28 -9.19 -3.85
N ASN A 282 2.22 -8.89 -3.09
CA ASN A 282 2.38 -8.57 -1.67
C ASN A 282 2.76 -9.85 -0.88
N PRO A 283 3.92 -9.88 -0.19
CA PRO A 283 4.36 -11.07 0.54
C PRO A 283 3.40 -11.50 1.64
N PHE A 284 2.88 -10.56 2.42
CA PHE A 284 2.03 -10.87 3.56
C PHE A 284 0.71 -11.53 3.13
N SER A 285 0.04 -10.98 2.11
CA SER A 285 -1.21 -11.57 1.61
C SER A 285 -0.99 -12.96 1.01
N VAL A 286 0.11 -13.15 0.27
CA VAL A 286 0.47 -14.46 -0.29
C VAL A 286 0.77 -15.49 0.80
N LEU A 287 1.60 -15.12 1.80
CA LEU A 287 1.96 -16.02 2.89
C LEU A 287 0.75 -16.44 3.72
N ASN A 288 -0.17 -15.51 4.02
CA ASN A 288 -1.41 -15.81 4.72
C ASN A 288 -2.33 -16.71 3.89
N ALA A 289 -2.47 -16.44 2.58
CA ALA A 289 -3.28 -17.28 1.69
C ALA A 289 -2.77 -18.72 1.65
N PHE A 290 -1.44 -18.92 1.62
CA PHE A 290 -0.84 -20.26 1.70
C PHE A 290 -0.96 -20.91 3.09
N ASN A 291 -0.89 -20.12 4.16
CA ASN A 291 -1.05 -20.61 5.51
C ASN A 291 -2.47 -21.13 5.76
N ASP A 292 -3.46 -20.32 5.42
CA ASP A 292 -4.88 -20.62 5.61
C ASP A 292 -5.41 -21.58 4.53
N LEU A 293 -4.71 -21.65 3.40
CA LEU A 293 -5.17 -22.27 2.16
C LEU A 293 -6.57 -21.72 1.79
N GLU A 294 -6.71 -20.40 1.82
CA GLU A 294 -7.95 -19.68 1.51
C GLU A 294 -7.67 -18.32 0.87
N PHE A 295 -8.56 -17.89 -0.03
CA PHE A 295 -8.49 -16.54 -0.61
C PHE A 295 -9.30 -15.57 0.24
N ARG A 296 -8.61 -14.75 1.03
CA ARG A 296 -9.21 -13.67 1.85
C ARG A 296 -8.51 -12.34 1.60
N ASP A 297 -9.02 -11.29 2.25
CA ASP A 297 -8.39 -9.97 2.22
C ASP A 297 -7.58 -9.80 3.50
N TYR A 298 -6.29 -10.04 3.39
CA TYR A 298 -5.30 -10.02 4.46
C TYR A 298 -4.70 -8.64 4.70
N TRP A 299 -4.75 -7.74 3.71
CA TRP A 299 -4.08 -6.43 3.71
C TRP A 299 -4.46 -5.50 4.89
N PHE A 300 -5.61 -5.67 5.55
CA PHE A 300 -6.30 -4.58 6.27
C PHE A 300 -6.35 -4.63 7.81
N GLU A 301 -5.40 -5.28 8.50
CA GLU A 301 -5.62 -5.52 9.95
C GLU A 301 -5.24 -4.38 10.91
N SER A 302 -4.59 -3.27 10.51
CA SER A 302 -4.46 -2.10 11.41
C SER A 302 -3.81 -0.84 10.80
N ALA A 303 -4.38 0.31 11.19
CA ALA A 303 -3.78 1.66 11.25
C ALA A 303 -3.68 2.56 10.00
N THR A 304 -3.45 2.07 8.78
CA THR A 304 -3.32 2.96 7.58
C THR A 304 -4.63 3.59 7.05
N PRO A 305 -5.83 2.97 7.18
CA PRO A 305 -7.02 3.47 6.52
C PRO A 305 -7.50 4.83 7.06
N SER A 306 -7.43 5.04 8.37
CA SER A 306 -8.11 6.17 8.99
C SER A 306 -7.51 7.52 8.58
N PHE A 307 -6.18 7.62 8.48
CA PHE A 307 -5.54 8.85 8.00
C PHE A 307 -5.98 9.17 6.56
N LEU A 308 -5.85 8.23 5.63
CA LEU A 308 -6.19 8.48 4.23
C LEU A 308 -7.68 8.75 4.02
N VAL A 309 -8.54 8.01 4.70
CA VAL A 309 -10.00 8.24 4.67
C VAL A 309 -10.33 9.64 5.18
N ASN A 310 -9.68 10.08 6.27
CA ASN A 310 -9.89 11.43 6.78
C ASN A 310 -9.35 12.50 5.83
N LEU A 311 -8.18 12.28 5.23
CA LEU A 311 -7.59 13.22 4.27
C LEU A 311 -8.47 13.38 3.03
N LEU A 312 -8.88 12.27 2.40
CA LEU A 312 -9.75 12.29 1.23
C LEU A 312 -11.08 12.99 1.51
N ARG A 313 -11.61 12.86 2.72
CA ARG A 313 -12.81 13.60 3.16
C ARG A 313 -12.54 15.08 3.35
N GLN A 314 -11.41 15.44 3.97
CA GLN A 314 -11.04 16.85 4.19
C GLN A 314 -10.86 17.60 2.86
N GLU A 315 -10.33 16.91 1.85
CA GLU A 315 -10.08 17.46 0.50
C GLU A 315 -11.28 17.32 -0.45
N ASP A 316 -12.44 16.83 0.01
CA ASP A 316 -13.63 16.56 -0.83
C ASP A 316 -13.28 15.77 -2.11
N TYR A 317 -12.50 14.70 -1.93
CA TYR A 317 -11.91 13.97 -3.06
C TYR A 317 -12.94 13.14 -3.81
N ASN A 318 -12.97 13.27 -5.14
CA ASN A 318 -13.86 12.49 -6.00
C ASN A 318 -13.39 11.01 -6.10
N LEU A 319 -13.86 10.17 -5.17
CA LEU A 319 -13.45 8.76 -5.03
C LEU A 319 -13.63 7.92 -6.31
N PRO A 320 -14.73 8.05 -7.08
CA PRO A 320 -14.86 7.46 -8.42
C PRO A 320 -13.68 7.68 -9.37
N GLN A 321 -13.01 8.83 -9.29
CA GLN A 321 -11.90 9.18 -10.20
C GLN A 321 -10.55 8.57 -9.82
N ILE A 322 -10.48 7.81 -8.72
CA ILE A 322 -9.29 7.07 -8.32
C ILE A 322 -8.92 6.00 -9.36
N GLU A 323 -9.91 5.43 -10.05
CA GLU A 323 -9.68 4.41 -11.08
C GLU A 323 -9.20 5.03 -12.39
N GLY A 324 -8.05 4.55 -12.88
CA GLY A 324 -7.51 5.02 -14.17
C GLY A 324 -6.97 6.46 -14.12
N LEU A 325 -6.59 6.93 -12.94
CA LEU A 325 -6.06 8.26 -12.70
C LEU A 325 -4.79 8.51 -13.53
N GLU A 326 -4.80 9.55 -14.36
CA GLU A 326 -3.65 9.95 -15.17
C GLU A 326 -2.84 11.07 -14.50
N VAL A 327 -1.57 10.82 -14.25
CA VAL A 327 -0.66 11.77 -13.57
C VAL A 327 0.67 11.90 -14.30
N SER A 328 1.34 13.03 -14.09
CA SER A 328 2.74 13.21 -14.50
C SER A 328 3.70 12.62 -13.47
N ARG A 329 4.96 12.43 -13.86
CA ARG A 329 6.02 11.93 -12.96
C ARG A 329 6.21 12.74 -11.68
N THR A 330 5.81 14.01 -11.68
CA THR A 330 5.95 14.95 -10.54
C THR A 330 5.29 14.43 -9.26
N ILE A 331 4.24 13.60 -9.39
CA ILE A 331 3.54 12.98 -8.25
C ILE A 331 4.47 12.11 -7.39
N PHE A 332 5.55 11.59 -7.97
CA PHE A 332 6.50 10.70 -7.29
C PHE A 332 7.69 11.44 -6.65
N THR A 333 7.85 12.74 -6.92
CA THR A 333 9.01 13.53 -6.51
C THR A 333 8.69 14.63 -5.51
N ASN A 334 7.53 15.28 -5.62
CA ASN A 334 7.17 16.41 -4.78
C ASN A 334 6.27 15.95 -3.64
N PHE A 335 6.81 16.01 -2.42
CA PHE A 335 6.06 15.62 -1.24
C PHE A 335 6.35 16.59 -0.08
N GLU A 336 5.46 17.57 0.12
CA GLU A 336 5.52 18.56 1.19
C GLU A 336 4.34 18.36 2.13
N LEU A 337 4.54 18.49 3.45
CA LEU A 337 3.45 18.36 4.43
C LEU A 337 2.41 19.48 4.28
N GLU A 338 2.85 20.59 3.72
CA GLU A 338 2.08 21.79 3.46
C GLU A 338 1.17 21.64 2.23
N ASN A 339 1.47 20.70 1.32
CA ASN A 339 0.68 20.44 0.12
C ASN A 339 0.66 18.94 -0.18
N LEU A 340 -0.24 18.23 0.52
CA LEU A 340 -0.42 16.79 0.37
C LEU A 340 -1.24 16.50 -0.89
N TRP A 341 -0.64 15.81 -1.86
CA TRP A 341 -1.39 15.27 -3.00
C TRP A 341 -1.94 13.88 -2.64
N PRO A 342 -3.27 13.69 -2.53
CA PRO A 342 -3.85 12.40 -2.17
C PRO A 342 -3.41 11.28 -3.11
N GLU A 343 -3.24 11.56 -4.40
CA GLU A 343 -2.76 10.62 -5.42
C GLU A 343 -1.37 10.06 -5.07
N ALA A 344 -0.46 10.95 -4.67
CA ALA A 344 0.89 10.59 -4.27
C ALA A 344 0.87 9.67 -3.04
N LEU A 345 -0.01 9.98 -2.09
CA LEU A 345 -0.17 9.20 -0.86
C LEU A 345 -0.77 7.84 -1.13
N LEU A 346 -1.83 7.77 -1.93
CA LEU A 346 -2.46 6.53 -2.33
C LEU A 346 -1.45 5.60 -3.01
N TYR A 347 -0.56 6.13 -3.86
CA TYR A 347 0.53 5.35 -4.44
C TYR A 347 1.55 4.87 -3.39
N GLN A 348 2.08 5.77 -2.56
CA GLN A 348 3.13 5.43 -1.57
C GLN A 348 2.66 4.41 -0.53
N THR A 349 1.41 4.54 -0.09
CA THR A 349 0.79 3.66 0.90
C THR A 349 0.29 2.34 0.30
N GLY A 350 0.35 2.19 -1.03
CA GLY A 350 0.05 0.95 -1.75
C GLY A 350 -1.42 0.74 -2.11
N TYR A 351 -2.25 1.78 -2.03
CA TYR A 351 -3.62 1.75 -2.54
C TYR A 351 -3.68 1.90 -4.06
N LEU A 352 -2.73 2.61 -4.64
CA LEU A 352 -2.56 2.71 -6.07
C LEU A 352 -1.19 2.22 -6.51
N THR A 353 -1.13 1.80 -7.77
CA THR A 353 0.09 1.36 -8.43
C THR A 353 0.11 1.81 -9.89
N ILE A 354 1.27 1.73 -10.53
CA ILE A 354 1.41 2.07 -11.94
C ILE A 354 0.77 0.96 -12.79
N GLN A 355 -0.37 1.25 -13.41
CA GLN A 355 -0.99 0.33 -14.35
C GLN A 355 -0.28 0.40 -15.71
N ASN A 356 -0.01 1.62 -16.19
CA ASN A 356 0.55 1.89 -17.51
C ASN A 356 1.42 3.15 -17.52
N VAL A 357 2.35 3.24 -18.47
CA VAL A 357 3.20 4.42 -18.71
C VAL A 357 3.23 4.69 -20.21
N GLN A 358 2.77 5.88 -20.63
CA GLN A 358 2.75 6.30 -22.03
C GLN A 358 3.24 7.73 -22.15
N GLN A 359 4.35 7.96 -22.87
CA GLN A 359 4.90 9.29 -23.16
C GLN A 359 5.09 10.19 -21.90
N GLY A 360 5.42 9.58 -20.75
CA GLY A 360 5.60 10.30 -19.48
C GLY A 360 4.32 10.54 -18.66
N ILE A 361 3.17 10.10 -19.18
CA ILE A 361 1.90 10.00 -18.45
C ILE A 361 1.82 8.63 -17.79
N TYR A 362 1.52 8.62 -16.50
CA TYR A 362 1.35 7.43 -15.68
C TYR A 362 -0.14 7.24 -15.41
N THR A 363 -0.67 6.07 -15.76
CA THR A 363 -2.02 5.67 -15.35
C THR A 363 -1.91 4.88 -14.05
N LEU A 364 -2.51 5.40 -12.98
CA LEU A 364 -2.57 4.76 -11.67
C LEU A 364 -3.92 4.04 -11.48
N ASN A 365 -3.88 2.90 -10.80
CA ASN A 365 -5.08 2.14 -10.43
C ASN A 365 -4.81 1.27 -9.20
N TYR A 366 -5.86 0.66 -8.64
CA TYR A 366 -5.69 -0.35 -7.60
C TYR A 366 -4.79 -1.49 -8.09
N PRO A 367 -3.88 -2.00 -7.25
CA PRO A 367 -2.99 -3.09 -7.66
C PRO A 367 -3.75 -4.38 -7.94
N ASN A 368 -4.76 -4.68 -7.11
CA ASN A 368 -5.53 -5.91 -7.16
C ASN A 368 -6.91 -5.76 -6.49
N GLN A 369 -7.67 -6.84 -6.55
CA GLN A 369 -9.01 -6.93 -5.96
C GLN A 369 -9.00 -6.78 -4.44
N GLU A 370 -8.00 -7.33 -3.75
CA GLU A 370 -7.89 -7.23 -2.28
C GLU A 370 -7.83 -5.77 -1.83
N VAL A 371 -6.91 -5.00 -2.41
CA VAL A 371 -6.74 -3.59 -2.03
C VAL A 371 -7.95 -2.76 -2.40
N LYS A 372 -8.51 -2.96 -3.60
CA LYS A 372 -9.72 -2.25 -4.05
C LYS A 372 -10.88 -2.49 -3.08
N HIS A 373 -11.13 -3.76 -2.77
CA HIS A 373 -12.22 -4.16 -1.89
C HIS A 373 -12.04 -3.56 -0.49
N ALA A 374 -10.88 -3.81 0.13
CA ALA A 374 -10.64 -3.38 1.50
C ALA A 374 -10.63 -1.84 1.64
N PHE A 375 -10.14 -1.11 0.64
CA PHE A 375 -10.15 0.34 0.66
C PHE A 375 -11.54 0.94 0.46
N THR A 376 -12.31 0.41 -0.49
CA THR A 376 -13.67 0.89 -0.73
C THR A 376 -14.62 0.56 0.43
N GLU A 377 -14.42 -0.59 1.09
CA GLU A 377 -15.12 -0.91 2.34
C GLU A 377 -14.78 0.10 3.44
N ALA A 378 -13.50 0.44 3.64
CA ALA A 378 -13.10 1.40 4.65
C ALA A 378 -13.60 2.83 4.38
N LEU A 379 -13.62 3.25 3.11
CA LEU A 379 -14.21 4.52 2.69
C LEU A 379 -15.72 4.54 2.98
N LEU A 380 -16.44 3.48 2.61
CA LEU A 380 -17.88 3.35 2.86
C LEU A 380 -18.19 3.43 4.35
N LEU A 381 -17.48 2.66 5.19
CA LEU A 381 -17.64 2.70 6.65
C LEU A 381 -17.29 4.07 7.23
N GLY A 382 -16.33 4.77 6.63
CA GLY A 382 -16.00 6.14 6.99
C GLY A 382 -17.15 7.12 6.74
N LEU A 383 -17.90 6.95 5.65
CA LEU A 383 -19.03 7.80 5.27
C LEU A 383 -20.33 7.51 6.01
N THR A 384 -20.44 6.36 6.69
CA THR A 384 -21.62 6.02 7.50
C THR A 384 -21.36 6.38 8.98
N ALA A 385 -22.12 7.29 9.61
CA ALA A 385 -21.81 7.70 11.00
C ALA A 385 -22.01 6.59 12.05
N ARG A 386 -22.53 5.42 11.66
CA ARG A 386 -22.53 4.22 12.48
C ARG A 386 -21.80 3.12 11.71
N ARG A 387 -20.72 2.60 12.30
CA ARG A 387 -20.19 1.26 11.98
C ARG A 387 -21.27 0.24 12.34
N SER A 388 -22.28 0.10 11.50
CA SER A 388 -23.36 -0.85 11.69
C SER A 388 -22.99 -2.12 10.93
N PRO A 389 -22.78 -3.26 11.62
CA PRO A 389 -22.57 -4.55 10.96
C PRO A 389 -23.69 -4.91 9.97
N ALA A 390 -24.88 -4.33 10.15
CA ALA A 390 -26.00 -4.50 9.23
C ALA A 390 -25.72 -3.93 7.83
N ILE A 391 -25.01 -2.79 7.71
CA ILE A 391 -24.69 -2.18 6.42
C ILE A 391 -23.72 -3.07 5.63
N SER A 392 -22.65 -3.54 6.28
CA SER A 392 -21.72 -4.50 5.66
C SER A 392 -22.45 -5.75 5.16
N SER A 393 -23.39 -6.29 5.96
CA SER A 393 -24.18 -7.46 5.56
C SER A 393 -25.12 -7.20 4.37
N GLN A 394 -25.63 -5.97 4.22
CA GLN A 394 -26.50 -5.58 3.11
C GLN A 394 -25.69 -5.38 1.82
N VAL A 395 -24.54 -4.74 1.92
CA VAL A 395 -23.59 -4.53 0.82
C VAL A 395 -23.17 -5.86 0.18
N LEU A 396 -22.87 -6.87 1.00
CA LEU A 396 -22.50 -8.21 0.52
C LEU A 396 -23.62 -8.94 -0.23
N LYS A 397 -24.89 -8.52 -0.07
CA LYS A 397 -26.03 -9.12 -0.80
C LYS A 397 -26.25 -8.52 -2.18
N LEU A 398 -25.81 -7.27 -2.42
CA LEU A 398 -26.05 -6.54 -3.67
C LEU A 398 -25.59 -7.32 -4.92
N PRO A 399 -24.38 -7.91 -4.96
CA PRO A 399 -23.94 -8.68 -6.13
C PRO A 399 -24.79 -9.93 -6.38
N ARG A 400 -25.31 -10.56 -5.31
CA ARG A 400 -26.17 -11.75 -5.42
C ARG A 400 -27.46 -11.39 -6.14
N TYR A 401 -28.08 -10.27 -5.78
CA TYR A 401 -29.32 -9.80 -6.41
C TYR A 401 -29.11 -9.48 -7.88
N LEU A 402 -28.04 -8.75 -8.24
CA LEU A 402 -27.71 -8.51 -9.65
C LEU A 402 -27.46 -9.82 -10.40
N ARG A 403 -26.68 -10.75 -9.86
CA ARG A 403 -26.43 -12.05 -10.50
C ARG A 403 -27.72 -12.82 -10.79
N GLN A 404 -28.68 -12.76 -9.87
CA GLN A 404 -29.99 -13.41 -9.98
C GLN A 404 -31.01 -12.60 -10.78
N GLU A 405 -30.65 -11.40 -11.25
CA GLU A 405 -31.56 -10.46 -11.93
C GLU A 405 -32.76 -10.02 -11.05
N ASP A 406 -32.57 -10.07 -9.73
CA ASP A 406 -33.56 -9.65 -8.73
C ASP A 406 -33.41 -8.15 -8.46
N PHE A 407 -33.87 -7.34 -9.42
CA PHE A 407 -33.70 -5.90 -9.37
C PHE A 407 -34.52 -5.23 -8.26
N SER A 408 -35.68 -5.79 -7.87
CA SER A 408 -36.50 -5.23 -6.79
C SER A 408 -35.74 -5.28 -5.47
N GLU A 409 -35.27 -6.47 -5.07
CA GLU A 409 -34.50 -6.65 -3.84
C GLU A 409 -33.17 -5.85 -3.85
N PHE A 410 -32.53 -5.76 -5.02
CA PHE A 410 -31.35 -4.93 -5.21
C PHE A 410 -31.62 -3.47 -4.84
N PHE A 411 -32.63 -2.85 -5.46
CA PHE A 411 -32.92 -1.44 -5.24
C PHE A 411 -33.54 -1.15 -3.88
N GLU A 412 -34.36 -2.04 -3.32
CA GLU A 412 -34.86 -1.92 -1.95
C GLU A 412 -33.71 -1.96 -0.91
N THR A 413 -32.73 -2.83 -1.12
CA THR A 413 -31.52 -2.88 -0.28
C THR A 413 -30.72 -1.60 -0.41
N MET A 414 -30.49 -1.09 -1.63
CA MET A 414 -29.81 0.19 -1.87
C MET A 414 -30.52 1.35 -1.17
N GLN A 415 -31.85 1.45 -1.31
CA GLN A 415 -32.64 2.49 -0.66
C GLN A 415 -32.53 2.44 0.86
N THR A 416 -32.48 1.23 1.44
CA THR A 416 -32.28 1.02 2.87
C THR A 416 -30.92 1.54 3.33
N ILE A 417 -29.86 1.25 2.57
CA ILE A 417 -28.51 1.73 2.90
C ILE A 417 -28.46 3.26 2.78
N PHE A 418 -28.97 3.86 1.70
CA PHE A 418 -29.02 5.32 1.54
C PHE A 418 -29.80 6.00 2.68
N ALA A 419 -30.94 5.45 3.09
CA ALA A 419 -31.74 5.96 4.20
C ALA A 419 -31.01 5.90 5.56
N SER A 420 -29.98 5.05 5.69
CA SER A 420 -29.18 4.94 6.90
C SER A 420 -28.07 6.00 7.02
N ILE A 421 -27.77 6.74 5.94
CA ILE A 421 -26.71 7.75 5.90
C ILE A 421 -27.19 9.03 6.61
N PRO A 422 -26.49 9.46 7.68
CA PRO A 422 -26.90 10.64 8.45
C PRO A 422 -26.92 11.93 7.66
N TYR A 423 -27.79 12.83 8.11
CA TYR A 423 -28.17 13.98 7.31
C TYR A 423 -27.11 15.09 7.26
N ASP A 424 -26.13 15.02 8.15
CA ASP A 424 -25.10 16.00 8.46
C ASP A 424 -23.78 15.74 7.71
N ILE A 425 -23.68 14.66 6.93
CA ILE A 425 -22.41 14.20 6.34
C ILE A 425 -21.97 14.97 5.09
N GLU A 426 -22.85 15.73 4.43
CA GLU A 426 -22.49 16.47 3.20
C GLU A 426 -23.41 17.68 2.99
N SER A 427 -22.87 18.80 2.52
CA SER A 427 -23.66 20.01 2.21
C SER A 427 -24.12 20.09 0.74
N GLN A 428 -23.38 19.48 -0.20
CA GLN A 428 -23.73 19.40 -1.62
C GLN A 428 -24.02 17.95 -2.02
N ARG A 429 -25.29 17.65 -2.36
CA ARG A 429 -25.77 16.30 -2.70
C ARG A 429 -26.22 16.25 -4.15
N ASP A 430 -25.25 16.32 -5.04
CA ASP A 430 -25.47 16.26 -6.48
C ASP A 430 -25.36 14.82 -7.00
N GLU A 431 -25.36 14.65 -8.31
CA GLU A 431 -25.20 13.36 -8.97
C GLU A 431 -23.86 12.67 -8.61
N ALA A 432 -22.79 13.44 -8.38
CA ALA A 432 -21.47 12.91 -8.04
C ALA A 432 -21.43 12.30 -6.63
N TYR A 433 -22.15 12.90 -5.68
CA TYR A 433 -22.33 12.35 -4.33
C TYR A 433 -22.99 10.96 -4.37
N PHE A 434 -24.13 10.84 -5.07
CA PHE A 434 -24.85 9.57 -5.16
C PHE A 434 -24.07 8.50 -5.93
N HIS A 435 -23.40 8.90 -7.01
CA HIS A 435 -22.47 8.03 -7.74
C HIS A 435 -21.37 7.51 -6.81
N THR A 436 -20.73 8.37 -6.02
CA THR A 436 -19.66 7.98 -5.08
C THR A 436 -20.14 6.90 -4.12
N ILE A 437 -21.29 7.09 -3.49
CA ILE A 437 -21.83 6.11 -2.56
C ILE A 437 -22.16 4.80 -3.27
N PHE A 438 -22.81 4.85 -4.44
CA PHE A 438 -23.14 3.66 -5.22
C PHE A 438 -21.89 2.87 -5.61
N TYR A 439 -20.87 3.57 -6.11
CA TYR A 439 -19.56 3.01 -6.45
C TYR A 439 -18.94 2.29 -5.24
N LEU A 440 -18.95 2.93 -4.08
CA LEU A 440 -18.41 2.35 -2.85
C LEU A 440 -19.20 1.12 -2.41
N MET A 441 -20.54 1.15 -2.42
CA MET A 441 -21.36 -0.02 -2.07
C MET A 441 -21.06 -1.20 -2.99
N MET A 442 -21.00 -1.00 -4.31
CA MET A 442 -20.75 -2.08 -5.24
C MET A 442 -19.31 -2.61 -5.13
N SER A 443 -18.32 -1.73 -5.00
CA SER A 443 -16.90 -2.12 -4.91
C SER A 443 -16.56 -2.79 -3.57
N ALA A 444 -17.15 -2.29 -2.47
CA ALA A 444 -17.00 -2.84 -1.12
C ALA A 444 -17.67 -4.22 -0.94
N SER A 445 -18.37 -4.73 -1.96
CA SER A 445 -18.90 -6.09 -1.91
C SER A 445 -17.83 -7.15 -2.23
N GLY A 446 -16.77 -6.79 -2.97
CA GLY A 446 -15.67 -7.68 -3.34
C GLY A 446 -16.02 -8.87 -4.27
N MET A 447 -17.28 -9.02 -4.69
CA MET A 447 -17.74 -10.20 -5.46
C MET A 447 -17.87 -9.98 -6.97
N VAL A 448 -17.72 -8.74 -7.42
CA VAL A 448 -17.92 -8.31 -8.82
C VAL A 448 -16.86 -7.33 -9.24
N GLU A 449 -16.52 -7.36 -10.53
CA GLU A 449 -15.67 -6.32 -11.09
C GLU A 449 -16.53 -5.08 -11.30
N VAL A 450 -16.20 -4.01 -10.57
CA VAL A 450 -16.82 -2.70 -10.71
C VAL A 450 -15.80 -1.78 -11.38
N GLN A 451 -16.21 -0.94 -12.31
CA GLN A 451 -15.37 0.08 -12.93
C GLN A 451 -16.16 1.38 -12.96
N SER A 452 -15.65 2.42 -12.31
CA SER A 452 -16.24 3.76 -12.40
C SER A 452 -15.61 4.60 -13.51
N SER A 453 -16.35 5.58 -14.02
CA SER A 453 -15.84 6.62 -14.92
C SER A 453 -15.21 6.06 -16.20
N VAL A 454 -15.82 5.02 -16.77
CA VAL A 454 -15.26 4.28 -17.90
C VAL A 454 -15.27 5.13 -19.17
N LEU A 455 -14.09 5.50 -19.65
CA LEU A 455 -13.92 6.25 -20.89
C LEU A 455 -14.28 5.40 -22.12
N THR A 456 -15.01 6.02 -23.05
CA THR A 456 -15.40 5.50 -24.35
C THR A 456 -15.11 6.54 -25.44
N SER A 457 -15.24 6.17 -26.72
CA SER A 457 -15.02 7.09 -27.84
C SER A 457 -16.06 8.21 -27.96
N LYS A 458 -17.22 8.10 -27.29
CA LYS A 458 -18.35 9.06 -27.42
C LYS A 458 -18.74 9.73 -26.10
N GLY A 459 -18.12 9.36 -24.99
CA GLY A 459 -18.42 9.86 -23.66
C GLY A 459 -17.80 9.01 -22.55
N ARG A 460 -18.33 9.17 -21.35
CA ARG A 460 -17.90 8.45 -20.16
C ARG A 460 -19.12 7.77 -19.53
N ILE A 461 -19.01 6.47 -19.30
CA ILE A 461 -20.02 5.71 -18.56
C ILE A 461 -19.78 5.97 -17.08
N ASP A 462 -20.84 6.23 -16.31
CA ASP A 462 -20.68 6.46 -14.87
C ASP A 462 -20.17 5.22 -14.16
N LEU A 463 -20.82 4.07 -14.34
CA LEU A 463 -20.45 2.84 -13.67
C LEU A 463 -20.72 1.59 -14.53
N VAL A 464 -19.80 0.64 -14.48
CA VAL A 464 -19.94 -0.68 -15.10
C VAL A 464 -19.74 -1.76 -14.04
N VAL A 465 -20.68 -2.70 -13.95
CA VAL A 465 -20.57 -3.87 -13.08
C VAL A 465 -20.51 -5.12 -13.96
N GLN A 466 -19.43 -5.89 -13.84
CA GLN A 466 -19.18 -7.07 -14.67
C GLN A 466 -19.17 -8.35 -13.83
N PHE A 467 -19.88 -9.33 -14.35
CA PHE A 467 -19.84 -10.74 -13.98
C PHE A 467 -19.17 -11.53 -15.11
N PRO A 468 -18.81 -12.81 -14.88
CA PRO A 468 -18.37 -13.69 -15.96
C PRO A 468 -19.39 -13.78 -17.12
N GLU A 469 -20.69 -13.77 -16.81
CA GLU A 469 -21.79 -14.00 -17.75
C GLU A 469 -22.60 -12.74 -18.13
N LYS A 470 -22.45 -11.65 -17.37
CA LYS A 470 -23.30 -10.45 -17.48
C LYS A 470 -22.51 -9.14 -17.35
N ILE A 471 -23.01 -8.08 -17.94
CA ILE A 471 -22.51 -6.70 -17.79
C ILE A 471 -23.68 -5.78 -17.52
N TYR A 472 -23.56 -4.92 -16.52
CA TYR A 472 -24.47 -3.81 -16.25
C TYR A 472 -23.77 -2.50 -16.60
N ILE A 473 -24.35 -1.74 -17.51
CA ILE A 473 -23.95 -0.36 -17.85
C ILE A 473 -24.93 0.57 -17.16
N ILE A 474 -24.42 1.38 -16.24
CA ILE A 474 -25.22 2.17 -15.31
C ILE A 474 -24.92 3.65 -15.54
N GLU A 475 -25.99 4.43 -15.65
CA GLU A 475 -25.93 5.89 -15.75
C GLU A 475 -26.83 6.52 -14.68
N PHE A 476 -26.31 7.54 -14.02
CA PHE A 476 -27.02 8.22 -12.94
C PHE A 476 -27.62 9.55 -13.42
N LYS A 477 -28.68 9.96 -12.74
CA LYS A 477 -29.25 11.31 -12.79
C LYS A 477 -29.66 11.77 -11.40
N CYS A 478 -29.63 13.08 -11.18
CA CYS A 478 -30.18 13.70 -9.98
C CYS A 478 -31.27 14.70 -10.36
N ASN A 479 -32.46 14.57 -9.77
CA ASN A 479 -33.66 15.38 -10.03
C ASN A 479 -34.07 15.42 -11.52
N GLN A 480 -33.91 14.31 -12.26
CA GLN A 480 -34.39 14.16 -13.64
C GLN A 480 -35.27 12.91 -13.74
N SER A 481 -34.87 11.90 -14.52
CA SER A 481 -35.59 10.62 -14.64
C SER A 481 -34.66 9.48 -15.05
N ALA A 482 -35.06 8.25 -14.75
CA ALA A 482 -34.35 7.06 -15.18
C ALA A 482 -34.33 6.92 -16.73
N ASP A 483 -35.36 7.43 -17.41
CA ASP A 483 -35.38 7.48 -18.89
C ASP A 483 -34.31 8.42 -19.46
N ALA A 484 -34.01 9.53 -18.78
CA ALA A 484 -32.95 10.43 -19.22
C ALA A 484 -31.58 9.76 -19.16
N ALA A 485 -31.30 8.99 -18.10
CA ALA A 485 -30.12 8.13 -18.01
C ALA A 485 -30.06 7.09 -19.13
N LEU A 486 -31.13 6.34 -19.37
CA LEU A 486 -31.17 5.33 -20.44
C LEU A 486 -30.97 5.94 -21.83
N ARG A 487 -31.58 7.11 -22.11
CA ARG A 487 -31.36 7.84 -23.37
C ARG A 487 -29.89 8.17 -23.58
N GLN A 488 -29.18 8.64 -22.55
CA GLN A 488 -27.76 8.94 -22.63
C GLN A 488 -26.95 7.69 -22.99
N ILE A 489 -27.23 6.53 -22.36
CA ILE A 489 -26.57 5.26 -22.69
C ILE A 489 -26.72 4.90 -24.17
N HIS A 490 -27.94 5.05 -24.71
CA HIS A 490 -28.24 4.74 -26.12
C HIS A 490 -27.61 5.75 -27.09
N GLU A 491 -27.79 7.05 -26.87
CA GLU A 491 -27.26 8.12 -27.75
C GLU A 491 -25.73 8.09 -27.83
N LYS A 492 -25.06 7.72 -26.73
CA LYS A 492 -23.61 7.60 -26.68
C LYS A 492 -23.11 6.23 -27.12
N HIS A 493 -23.99 5.27 -27.39
CA HIS A 493 -23.66 3.91 -27.81
C HIS A 493 -22.67 3.22 -26.86
N TYR A 494 -22.89 3.34 -25.54
CA TYR A 494 -21.97 2.80 -24.54
C TYR A 494 -21.84 1.27 -24.58
N THR A 495 -22.82 0.57 -25.17
CA THR A 495 -22.79 -0.88 -25.35
C THR A 495 -21.76 -1.35 -26.36
N ASP A 496 -21.33 -0.49 -27.31
CA ASP A 496 -20.42 -0.86 -28.39
C ASP A 496 -19.09 -1.44 -27.89
N LYS A 497 -18.56 -0.91 -26.77
CA LYS A 497 -17.31 -1.38 -26.14
C LYS A 497 -17.38 -2.84 -25.67
N TYR A 498 -18.57 -3.35 -25.42
CA TYR A 498 -18.82 -4.68 -24.86
C TYR A 498 -19.44 -5.66 -25.85
N ARG A 499 -19.69 -5.22 -27.10
CA ARG A 499 -20.15 -6.10 -28.18
C ARG A 499 -19.12 -7.20 -28.44
N GLY A 500 -19.61 -8.41 -28.68
CA GLY A 500 -18.76 -9.59 -28.91
C GLY A 500 -18.17 -10.22 -27.65
N SER A 501 -18.43 -9.67 -26.45
CA SER A 501 -17.99 -10.28 -25.18
C SER A 501 -18.64 -11.63 -24.87
N GLY A 502 -19.75 -11.97 -25.55
CA GLY A 502 -20.56 -13.15 -25.25
C GLY A 502 -21.39 -13.04 -23.96
N LYS A 503 -21.34 -11.90 -23.27
CA LYS A 503 -22.05 -11.64 -22.02
C LYS A 503 -23.41 -10.99 -22.28
N LYS A 504 -24.39 -11.26 -21.41
CA LYS A 504 -25.68 -10.57 -21.42
C LYS A 504 -25.51 -9.14 -20.90
N ILE A 505 -25.90 -8.13 -21.68
CA ILE A 505 -25.75 -6.72 -21.32
C ILE A 505 -27.09 -6.18 -20.82
N PHE A 506 -27.04 -5.44 -19.71
CA PHE A 506 -28.16 -4.70 -19.14
C PHE A 506 -27.81 -3.22 -19.07
N LEU A 507 -28.79 -2.38 -19.41
CA LEU A 507 -28.72 -0.93 -19.30
C LEU A 507 -29.57 -0.51 -18.11
N MET A 508 -28.98 0.29 -17.22
CA MET A 508 -29.60 0.69 -15.98
C MET A 508 -29.56 2.21 -15.86
N GLY A 509 -30.74 2.82 -15.87
CA GLY A 509 -30.90 4.24 -15.58
C GLY A 509 -31.40 4.43 -14.16
N ILE A 510 -30.72 5.26 -13.38
CA ILE A 510 -31.04 5.52 -11.98
C ILE A 510 -31.21 7.01 -11.76
N ASN A 511 -32.33 7.43 -11.19
CA ASN A 511 -32.59 8.79 -10.77
C ASN A 511 -32.66 8.89 -9.24
N PHE A 512 -31.84 9.79 -8.70
CA PHE A 512 -31.85 10.16 -7.29
C PHE A 512 -32.62 11.46 -7.09
N HIS A 513 -33.25 11.60 -5.92
CA HIS A 513 -33.88 12.84 -5.50
C HIS A 513 -33.05 13.49 -4.39
N GLN A 514 -32.57 14.71 -4.66
CA GLN A 514 -31.63 15.43 -3.79
C GLN A 514 -32.18 15.66 -2.37
N GLU A 515 -33.43 16.11 -2.25
CA GLU A 515 -34.04 16.40 -0.95
C GLU A 515 -34.42 15.14 -0.15
N GLN A 516 -34.95 14.10 -0.83
CA GLN A 516 -35.24 12.80 -0.23
C GLN A 516 -33.96 12.02 0.13
N ARG A 517 -32.82 12.41 -0.47
CA ARG A 517 -31.49 11.80 -0.26
C ARG A 517 -31.47 10.31 -0.57
N ASN A 518 -32.29 9.91 -1.54
CA ASN A 518 -32.48 8.52 -1.86
C ASN A 518 -32.79 8.36 -3.35
N LEU A 519 -32.76 7.12 -3.79
CA LEU A 519 -33.16 6.71 -5.11
C LEU A 519 -34.67 6.85 -5.25
N GLU A 520 -35.11 7.61 -6.26
CA GLU A 520 -36.52 7.88 -6.54
C GLU A 520 -37.06 6.98 -7.66
N GLU A 521 -36.30 6.83 -8.74
CA GLU A 521 -36.72 6.04 -9.91
C GLU A 521 -35.54 5.22 -10.44
N TRP A 522 -35.81 3.99 -10.89
CA TRP A 522 -34.85 3.15 -11.58
C TRP A 522 -35.51 2.40 -12.74
N LYS A 523 -34.75 2.13 -13.79
CA LYS A 523 -35.16 1.28 -14.90
C LYS A 523 -34.00 0.38 -15.34
N VAL A 524 -34.32 -0.88 -15.59
CA VAL A 524 -33.37 -1.86 -16.13
C VAL A 524 -33.96 -2.48 -17.38
N ILE A 525 -33.21 -2.41 -18.48
CA ILE A 525 -33.59 -3.05 -19.74
C ILE A 525 -32.44 -3.92 -20.26
N PRO A 526 -32.71 -5.11 -20.83
CA PRO A 526 -31.67 -5.83 -21.56
C PRO A 526 -31.27 -5.04 -22.81
N ASP A 527 -29.99 -5.05 -23.16
CA ASP A 527 -29.54 -4.54 -24.46
C ASP A 527 -30.13 -5.44 -25.55
N GLN A 528 -31.07 -4.91 -26.31
CA GLN A 528 -31.66 -5.62 -27.45
C GLN A 528 -30.78 -5.33 -28.67
N PRO A 529 -30.30 -6.36 -29.39
CA PRO A 529 -29.42 -6.19 -30.55
C PRO A 529 -30.08 -5.45 -31.71
#